data_AF-A0A8C0J371-F1
#
_entry.id   AF-A0A8C0J371-F1
#
_cell.length_a   1.000
_cell.length_b   1.000
_cell.length_c   1.000
_cell.angle_alpha   90.00
_cell.angle_beta   90.00
_cell.angle_gamma   90.00
#
_symmetry.space_group_name_H-M   'P 1'
#
loop_
_entity.id
_entity.type
_entity.pdbx_description
1 polymer ?
#
loop_
_entity_poly.entity_id
_entity_poly.type
_entity_poly.pdbx_seq_one_letter_code
_entity_poly.pdbx_strand_id
1 'polypeptide(L)'
;APTLLLLFWTMIHSSLLNFKFMIRRITGKSALISYNGYGCHCGLGGRGQPLDKCCHAHDCCYKELTNQSCHPFFDYYQYSIINEDVMCWNTNNSTCAKQACDCDRTAVLCFRKEASSYNKGYRYYFNFFCKGSNPSC
;
A
#
# COMPACT_ATOMS: atom_id res chain seq x y z
N ALA A 1 -0.32 -11.67 -34.13
CA ALA A 1 0.29 -12.51 -33.07
C ALA A 1 1.31 -11.75 -32.20
N PRO A 2 2.30 -11.00 -32.72
CA PRO A 2 3.30 -10.34 -31.88
C PRO A 2 2.76 -9.07 -31.18
N THR A 3 1.79 -8.39 -31.81
CA THR A 3 1.12 -7.22 -31.23
C THR A 3 0.21 -7.56 -30.04
N LEU A 4 -0.42 -8.74 -30.04
CA LEU A 4 -1.24 -9.20 -28.92
C LEU A 4 -0.37 -9.53 -27.70
N LEU A 5 0.82 -10.13 -27.89
CA LEU A 5 1.77 -10.44 -26.82
C LEU A 5 2.37 -9.16 -26.18
N LEU A 6 2.60 -8.11 -26.96
CA LEU A 6 3.00 -6.80 -26.45
C LEU A 6 1.87 -6.15 -25.64
N LEU A 7 0.62 -6.28 -26.09
CA LEU A 7 -0.55 -5.83 -25.33
C LEU A 7 -0.68 -6.58 -24.00
N PHE A 8 -0.46 -7.91 -23.98
CA PHE A 8 -0.42 -8.71 -22.75
C PHE A 8 0.73 -8.33 -21.79
N TRP A 9 1.87 -7.86 -22.29
CA TRP A 9 2.97 -7.34 -21.45
C TRP A 9 2.72 -5.92 -20.92
N THR A 10 1.99 -5.09 -21.67
CA THR A 10 1.56 -3.76 -21.19
C THR A 10 0.34 -3.81 -20.27
N MET A 11 -0.37 -4.94 -20.24
CA MET A 11 -1.49 -5.13 -19.36
C MET A 11 -0.97 -5.41 -17.94
N ILE A 12 -1.25 -4.45 -17.03
CA ILE A 12 -1.34 -4.62 -15.57
C ILE A 12 -0.11 -4.15 -14.77
N HIS A 13 0.39 -2.95 -15.04
CA HIS A 13 1.44 -2.29 -14.23
C HIS A 13 0.83 -1.11 -13.45
N SER A 14 0.17 -1.37 -12.32
CA SER A 14 -0.33 -0.31 -11.42
C SER A 14 0.37 -0.35 -10.07
N SER A 15 0.54 0.82 -9.45
CA SER A 15 1.09 0.96 -8.08
C SER A 15 0.31 0.09 -7.08
N LEU A 16 -1.03 0.06 -7.16
CA LEU A 16 -1.85 -0.78 -6.30
C LEU A 16 -1.52 -2.28 -6.42
N LEU A 17 -1.20 -2.76 -7.62
CA LEU A 17 -0.83 -4.16 -7.83
C LEU A 17 0.60 -4.44 -7.36
N ASN A 18 1.52 -3.50 -7.54
CA ASN A 18 2.83 -3.56 -6.91
C ASN A 18 2.68 -3.71 -5.40
N PHE A 19 1.86 -2.88 -4.75
CA PHE A 19 1.63 -2.95 -3.31
C PHE A 19 1.04 -4.29 -2.87
N LYS A 20 0.05 -4.81 -3.60
CA LYS A 20 -0.52 -6.15 -3.35
C LYS A 20 0.55 -7.24 -3.36
N PHE A 21 1.44 -7.24 -4.36
CA PHE A 21 2.52 -8.21 -4.46
C PHE A 21 3.56 -8.01 -3.35
N MET A 22 3.89 -6.76 -3.04
CA MET A 22 4.83 -6.40 -1.99
C MET A 22 4.34 -6.89 -0.62
N ILE A 23 3.08 -6.64 -0.27
CA ILE A 23 2.45 -7.16 0.96
C ILE A 23 2.59 -8.68 1.01
N ARG A 24 2.24 -9.38 -0.09
CA ARG A 24 2.29 -10.85 -0.13
C ARG A 24 3.69 -11.38 0.09
N ARG A 25 4.71 -10.75 -0.49
CA ARG A 25 6.10 -11.19 -0.38
C ARG A 25 6.70 -10.90 0.99
N ILE A 26 6.44 -9.72 1.56
CA ILE A 26 7.04 -9.27 2.82
C ILE A 26 6.33 -9.84 4.06
N THR A 27 5.00 -9.96 4.02
CA THR A 27 4.19 -10.38 5.18
C THR A 27 3.74 -11.83 5.12
N GLY A 28 3.85 -12.48 3.96
CA GLY A 28 3.27 -13.79 3.70
C GLY A 28 1.74 -13.82 3.70
N LYS A 29 1.04 -12.67 3.77
CA LYS A 29 -0.44 -12.59 3.82
C LYS A 29 -1.03 -12.12 2.49
N SER A 30 -2.29 -12.44 2.23
CA SER A 30 -3.01 -11.90 1.07
C SER A 30 -3.44 -10.46 1.37
N ALA A 31 -3.03 -9.49 0.55
CA ALA A 31 -3.40 -8.08 0.71
C ALA A 31 -4.93 -7.90 0.75
N LEU A 32 -5.65 -8.49 -0.20
CA LEU A 32 -7.10 -8.38 -0.32
C LEU A 32 -7.86 -9.01 0.86
N ILE A 33 -7.32 -10.08 1.45
CA ILE A 33 -8.02 -10.81 2.53
C ILE A 33 -7.60 -10.29 3.92
N SER A 34 -6.34 -9.88 4.06
CA SER A 34 -5.75 -9.61 5.37
C SER A 34 -5.68 -8.13 5.70
N TYR A 35 -5.61 -7.25 4.71
CA TYR A 35 -5.38 -5.82 4.91
C TYR A 35 -6.44 -4.94 4.24
N ASN A 36 -7.07 -5.34 3.14
CA ASN A 36 -8.18 -4.58 2.59
C ASN A 36 -9.39 -4.59 3.55
N GLY A 37 -9.78 -3.42 4.05
CA GLY A 37 -10.80 -3.28 5.11
C GLY A 37 -10.29 -3.72 6.49
N TYR A 38 -8.99 -3.68 6.75
CA TYR A 38 -8.45 -4.03 8.07
C TYR A 38 -8.48 -2.83 9.04
N GLY A 39 -9.10 -3.04 10.20
CA GLY A 39 -9.24 -1.99 11.21
C GLY A 39 -10.00 -0.78 10.66
N CYS A 40 -9.48 0.42 10.90
CA CYS A 40 -10.21 1.66 10.62
C CYS A 40 -9.65 2.50 9.46
N HIS A 41 -8.48 2.14 8.93
CA HIS A 41 -7.76 2.92 7.92
C HIS A 41 -7.22 2.07 6.76
N CYS A 42 -7.11 0.73 6.87
CA CYS A 42 -6.62 -0.05 5.75
C CYS A 42 -7.72 -0.26 4.69
N GLY A 43 -7.55 0.32 3.51
CA GLY A 43 -8.49 0.18 2.39
C GLY A 43 -8.85 1.54 1.80
N LEU A 44 -10.06 1.65 1.23
CA LEU A 44 -10.55 2.93 0.72
C LEU A 44 -11.12 3.79 1.86
N GLY A 45 -10.50 4.95 2.07
CA GLY A 45 -10.85 5.91 3.12
C GLY A 45 -10.31 5.48 4.48
N GLY A 46 -10.64 6.26 5.51
CA GLY A 46 -10.21 5.97 6.88
C GLY A 46 -10.91 6.90 7.85
N ARG A 47 -11.39 6.36 8.98
CA ARG A 47 -12.00 7.20 10.01
C ARG A 47 -11.83 6.68 11.42
N GLY A 48 -11.95 7.59 12.38
CA GLY A 48 -11.74 7.32 13.79
C GLY A 48 -10.28 7.04 14.14
N GLN A 49 -10.08 6.62 15.39
CA GLN A 49 -8.78 6.25 15.89
C GLN A 49 -8.28 4.96 15.22
N PRO A 50 -7.00 4.92 14.80
CA PRO A 50 -6.44 3.76 14.13
C PRO A 50 -6.30 2.57 15.09
N LEU A 51 -6.89 1.44 14.71
CA LEU A 51 -6.61 0.13 15.33
C LEU A 51 -5.29 -0.48 14.82
N ASP A 52 -4.82 0.00 13.66
CA ASP A 52 -3.50 -0.27 13.08
C ASP A 52 -2.89 1.06 12.65
N LYS A 53 -1.63 1.30 13.01
CA LYS A 53 -0.93 2.56 12.72
C LYS A 53 -0.34 2.59 11.31
N CYS A 54 -0.07 1.42 10.72
CA CYS A 54 0.61 1.32 9.44
C CYS A 54 -0.24 1.92 8.30
N CYS A 55 -1.54 1.59 8.25
CA CYS A 55 -2.40 2.11 7.19
C CYS A 55 -2.70 3.60 7.33
N HIS A 56 -2.86 4.11 8.55
CA HIS A 56 -3.02 5.55 8.74
C HIS A 56 -1.77 6.33 8.28
N ALA A 57 -0.56 5.83 8.58
CA ALA A 57 0.67 6.41 8.09
C ALA A 57 0.80 6.32 6.56
N HIS A 58 0.34 5.22 5.96
CA HIS A 58 0.30 5.03 4.51
C HIS A 58 -0.65 6.01 3.82
N ASP A 59 -1.85 6.20 4.37
CA ASP A 59 -2.82 7.19 3.90
C ASP A 59 -2.23 8.61 3.96
N CYS A 60 -1.52 8.94 5.04
CA CYS A 60 -0.83 10.23 5.16
C CYS A 60 0.27 10.41 4.11
N CYS A 61 1.04 9.36 3.83
CA CYS A 61 2.04 9.37 2.77
C CYS A 61 1.39 9.62 1.40
N TYR A 62 0.31 8.90 1.09
CA TYR A 62 -0.42 9.07 -0.17
C TYR A 62 -1.09 10.43 -0.29
N LYS A 63 -1.62 10.98 0.80
CA LYS A 63 -2.18 12.33 0.84
C LYS A 63 -1.13 13.37 0.49
N GLU A 64 0.07 13.24 1.06
CA GLU A 64 1.18 14.16 0.77
C GLU A 64 1.60 14.10 -0.71
N LEU A 65 1.69 12.90 -1.28
CA LEU A 65 1.96 12.75 -2.72
C LEU A 65 0.85 13.35 -3.59
N THR A 66 -0.40 13.19 -3.18
CA THR A 66 -1.54 13.80 -3.88
C THR A 66 -1.46 15.34 -3.83
N ASN A 67 -1.05 15.92 -2.69
CA ASN A 67 -0.82 17.37 -2.58
C ASN A 67 0.30 17.85 -3.53
N GLN A 68 1.28 17.00 -3.82
CA GLN A 68 2.36 17.24 -4.78
C GLN A 68 1.94 16.97 -6.23
N SER A 69 0.63 16.77 -6.50
CA SER A 69 0.07 16.42 -7.82
C SER A 69 0.55 15.07 -8.38
N CYS A 70 0.99 14.16 -7.51
CA CYS A 70 1.23 12.77 -7.86
C CYS A 70 -0.08 11.94 -7.79
N HIS A 71 -0.07 10.78 -8.41
CA HIS A 71 -1.19 9.84 -8.47
C HIS A 71 -0.77 8.49 -7.89
N PRO A 72 -0.57 8.38 -6.55
CA PRO A 72 0.13 7.24 -5.94
C PRO A 72 -0.56 5.89 -6.12
N PHE A 73 -1.86 5.85 -6.46
CA PHE A 73 -2.57 4.62 -6.81
C PHE A 73 -2.25 4.10 -8.23
N PHE A 74 -1.80 5.00 -9.11
CA PHE A 74 -1.60 4.75 -10.54
C PHE A 74 -0.15 4.87 -10.99
N ASP A 75 0.66 5.70 -10.32
CA ASP A 75 2.06 5.96 -10.63
C ASP A 75 2.89 4.68 -10.51
N TYR A 76 3.02 3.99 -11.64
CA TYR A 76 3.75 2.74 -11.71
C TYR A 76 5.22 2.94 -11.37
N TYR A 77 5.72 2.05 -10.51
CA TYR A 77 7.11 2.04 -10.08
C TYR A 77 7.74 0.67 -10.25
N GLN A 78 9.07 0.64 -10.37
CA GLN A 78 9.86 -0.58 -10.33
C GLN A 78 10.49 -0.74 -8.95
N TYR A 79 10.52 -1.98 -8.47
CA TYR A 79 11.15 -2.33 -7.21
C TYR A 79 11.78 -3.71 -7.28
N SER A 80 12.73 -3.97 -6.39
CA SER A 80 13.27 -5.31 -6.13
C SER A 80 13.18 -5.61 -4.65
N ILE A 81 13.03 -6.89 -4.31
CA ILE A 81 13.08 -7.34 -2.92
C ILE A 81 14.39 -8.09 -2.70
N ILE A 82 15.24 -7.59 -1.80
CA ILE A 82 16.55 -8.16 -1.47
C ILE A 82 16.60 -8.32 0.05
N ASN A 83 16.90 -9.54 0.53
CA ASN A 83 16.96 -9.83 1.97
C ASN A 83 15.72 -9.36 2.75
N GLU A 84 14.53 -9.57 2.17
CA GLU A 84 13.25 -9.13 2.73
C GLU A 84 13.12 -7.62 2.96
N ASP A 85 13.92 -6.81 2.29
CA ASP A 85 13.74 -5.37 2.18
C ASP A 85 13.38 -4.99 0.75
N VAL A 86 12.64 -3.90 0.60
CA VAL A 86 12.21 -3.38 -0.70
C VAL A 86 13.18 -2.29 -1.13
N MET A 87 13.69 -2.39 -2.34
CA MET A 87 14.51 -1.37 -2.99
C MET A 87 13.69 -0.71 -4.10
N CYS A 88 13.38 0.57 -3.94
CA CYS A 88 12.56 1.35 -4.86
C CYS A 88 13.42 2.08 -5.88
N TRP A 89 13.24 1.75 -7.16
CA TRP A 89 14.01 2.29 -8.27
C TRP A 89 13.36 3.54 -8.85
N ASN A 90 14.18 4.53 -9.22
CA ASN A 90 13.71 5.66 -10.01
C ASN A 90 13.48 5.19 -11.44
N THR A 91 12.22 5.19 -11.88
CA THR A 91 11.84 4.76 -13.23
C THR A 91 11.46 5.99 -14.05
N ASN A 92 12.03 6.14 -15.26
CA ASN A 92 11.71 7.24 -16.18
C ASN A 92 11.85 8.66 -15.55
N ASN A 93 12.74 8.84 -14.56
CA ASN A 93 12.88 10.07 -13.78
C ASN A 93 11.59 10.55 -13.10
N SER A 94 10.62 9.66 -12.82
CA SER A 94 9.40 10.00 -12.10
C SER A 94 9.64 9.96 -10.60
N THR A 95 9.80 11.15 -10.00
CA THR A 95 9.86 11.32 -8.54
C THR A 95 8.62 10.75 -7.86
N CYS A 96 7.43 10.98 -8.43
CA CYS A 96 6.15 10.48 -7.91
C CYS A 96 6.12 8.95 -7.82
N ALA A 97 6.56 8.24 -8.87
CA ALA A 97 6.60 6.78 -8.87
C ALA A 97 7.52 6.24 -7.77
N LYS A 98 8.72 6.82 -7.65
CA LYS A 98 9.65 6.40 -6.59
C LYS A 98 9.07 6.65 -5.20
N GLN A 99 8.47 7.82 -4.96
CA GLN A 99 7.89 8.14 -3.66
C GLN A 99 6.68 7.25 -3.33
N ALA A 100 5.84 6.91 -4.31
CA ALA A 100 4.75 5.95 -4.11
C ALA A 100 5.29 4.58 -3.68
N CYS A 101 6.38 4.11 -4.33
CA CYS A 101 7.08 2.90 -3.90
C CYS A 101 7.60 3.01 -2.46
N ASP A 102 8.20 4.15 -2.09
CA ASP A 102 8.75 4.35 -0.75
C ASP A 102 7.64 4.39 0.33
N CYS A 103 6.46 4.94 0.02
CA CYS A 103 5.25 4.83 0.86
C CYS A 103 4.84 3.37 1.05
N ASP A 104 4.73 2.60 -0.04
CA ASP A 104 4.32 1.20 -0.02
C ASP A 104 5.34 0.33 0.73
N ARG A 105 6.64 0.55 0.50
CA ARG A 105 7.75 -0.06 1.24
C ARG A 105 7.57 0.16 2.74
N THR A 106 7.34 1.39 3.15
CA THR A 106 7.18 1.74 4.56
C THR A 106 5.98 1.01 5.18
N ALA A 107 4.86 0.96 4.45
CA ALA A 107 3.67 0.24 4.89
C ALA A 107 3.91 -1.28 5.05
N VAL A 108 4.51 -1.96 4.07
CA VAL A 108 4.75 -3.42 4.18
C VAL A 108 5.75 -3.78 5.26
N LEU A 109 6.76 -2.95 5.49
CA LEU A 109 7.74 -3.17 6.55
C LEU A 109 7.10 -2.95 7.93
N CYS A 110 6.20 -1.97 8.03
CA CYS A 110 5.37 -1.77 9.22
C CYS A 110 4.47 -2.99 9.47
N PHE A 111 3.77 -3.50 8.46
CA PHE A 111 2.94 -4.71 8.59
C PHE A 111 3.73 -5.94 9.05
N ARG A 112 4.97 -6.12 8.57
CA ARG A 112 5.85 -7.19 9.03
C ARG A 112 6.22 -7.00 10.49
N LYS A 113 6.58 -5.78 10.89
CA LYS A 113 6.93 -5.44 12.27
C LYS A 113 5.77 -5.71 13.23
N GLU A 114 4.55 -5.36 12.83
CA GLU A 114 3.32 -5.55 13.61
C GLU A 114 2.71 -6.96 13.43
N ALA A 115 3.44 -7.92 12.86
CA ALA A 115 2.90 -9.25 12.59
C ALA A 115 2.43 -10.00 13.86
N SER A 116 3.07 -9.75 15.00
CA SER A 116 2.71 -10.35 16.29
C SER A 116 1.46 -9.73 16.92
N SER A 117 1.14 -8.48 16.62
CA SER A 117 -0.05 -7.75 17.08
C SER A 117 -1.25 -7.89 16.12
N TYR A 118 -1.05 -8.56 14.97
CA TYR A 118 -2.09 -8.78 13.98
C TYR A 118 -3.29 -9.57 14.53
N ASN A 119 -4.49 -8.97 14.46
CA ASN A 119 -5.72 -9.54 14.96
C ASN A 119 -6.71 -9.83 13.81
N LYS A 120 -7.01 -11.12 13.58
CA LYS A 120 -7.95 -11.54 12.52
C LYS A 120 -9.35 -10.93 12.67
N GLY A 121 -9.77 -10.57 13.88
CA GLY A 121 -11.08 -9.93 14.14
C GLY A 121 -11.21 -8.52 13.58
N TYR A 122 -10.09 -7.89 13.19
CA TYR A 122 -10.11 -6.59 12.51
C TYR A 122 -10.13 -6.71 10.98
N ARG A 123 -10.22 -7.91 10.40
CA ARG A 123 -10.45 -8.04 8.95
C ARG A 123 -11.87 -7.64 8.60
N TYR A 124 -12.04 -6.98 7.46
CA TYR A 124 -13.35 -6.52 6.96
C TYR A 124 -14.12 -5.71 8.01
N TYR A 125 -13.39 -4.90 8.79
CA TYR A 125 -13.92 -4.15 9.91
C TYR A 125 -14.72 -2.95 9.39
N PHE A 126 -16.01 -2.91 9.73
CA PHE A 126 -16.89 -1.86 9.23
C PHE A 126 -16.55 -0.51 9.88
N ASN A 127 -16.38 0.52 9.06
CA ASN A 127 -16.10 1.89 9.50
C ASN A 127 -17.10 2.43 10.54
N PHE A 128 -18.33 1.89 10.59
CA PHE A 128 -19.33 2.21 11.62
C PHE A 128 -18.79 2.03 13.06
N PHE A 129 -17.95 1.02 13.28
CA PHE A 129 -17.37 0.71 14.58
C PHE A 129 -16.14 1.54 14.93
N CYS A 130 -15.59 2.29 13.97
CA CYS A 130 -14.48 3.20 14.24
C CYS A 130 -14.97 4.45 14.97
N LYS A 131 -14.39 4.71 16.14
CA LYS A 131 -14.76 5.81 17.05
C LYS A 131 -13.61 6.79 17.23
N GLY A 132 -13.90 7.95 17.80
CA GLY A 132 -12.93 9.02 18.01
C GLY A 132 -12.68 9.86 16.75
N SER A 133 -11.78 10.84 16.86
CA SER A 133 -11.36 11.68 15.74
C SER A 133 -10.29 10.99 14.90
N ASN A 134 -10.17 11.40 13.63
CA ASN A 134 -9.01 11.04 12.81
C ASN A 134 -7.78 11.76 13.37
N PRO A 135 -6.66 11.05 13.61
CA PRO A 135 -5.39 11.71 13.87
C PRO A 135 -4.96 12.53 12.65
N SER A 136 -4.15 13.55 12.91
CA SER A 136 -3.53 14.33 11.85
C SER A 136 -2.44 13.52 11.15
N CYS A 137 -2.30 13.78 9.86
CA CYS A 137 -1.00 13.78 9.20
C CYS A 137 -0.31 15.07 9.64
#